data_AF-A0A936FE79-F1
#
_entry.id   AF-A0A936FE79-F1
#
_cell.length_a   1.000
_cell.length_b   1.000
_cell.length_c   1.000
_cell.angle_alpha   90.00
_cell.angle_beta   90.00
_cell.angle_gamma   90.00
#
_symmetry.space_group_name_H-M   'P 1'
#
loop_
_entity.id
_entity.type
_entity.pdbx_description
1 polymer ?
#
loop_
_entity_poly.entity_id
_entity_poly.type
_entity_poly.pdbx_seq_one_letter_code
_entity_poly.pdbx_strand_id
1 'polypeptide(L)' 'MPLNTQPNFSEAGQRYFQAYSPGDDFYEALIDTHRDLSDEQSAMVNARLILLLSNHIGDIGILREAMQIARDGV' A
#
# COMPACT_ATOMS: atom_id res chain seq x y z
N MET A 1 15.11 6.20 8.40
CA MET A 1 15.04 4.74 8.67
C MET A 1 14.95 4.02 7.33
N PRO A 2 15.45 2.79 7.17
CA PRO A 2 15.29 2.05 5.91
C PRO A 2 13.82 1.70 5.67
N LEU A 3 13.45 1.51 4.41
CA LEU A 3 12.12 1.05 4.02
C LEU A 3 11.80 -0.31 4.68
N ASN A 4 10.62 -0.44 5.28
CA ASN A 4 10.11 -1.73 5.75
C ASN A 4 9.46 -2.49 4.58
N THR A 5 9.99 -3.67 4.25
CA THR A 5 9.47 -4.55 3.19
C THR A 5 8.66 -5.73 3.73
N GLN A 6 8.55 -5.87 5.05
CA GLN A 6 7.76 -6.92 5.69
C GLN A 6 6.31 -6.47 5.87
N PRO A 7 5.34 -7.40 5.87
CA PRO A 7 3.96 -7.09 6.22
C PRO A 7 3.89 -6.39 7.58
N ASN A 8 3.30 -5.20 7.61
CA ASN A 8 3.22 -4.35 8.81
C ASN A 8 1.82 -3.72 8.92
N PHE A 9 0.78 -4.53 8.72
CA PHE A 9 -0.61 -4.11 8.82
C PHE A 9 -1.08 -4.23 10.27
N SER A 10 -1.55 -3.11 10.82
CA SER A 10 -2.11 -3.05 12.18
C SER A 10 -3.06 -1.87 12.30
N GLU A 11 -4.15 -2.05 13.04
CA GLU A 11 -5.07 -0.96 13.41
C GLU A 11 -4.94 -0.62 14.89
N ALA A 12 -4.76 0.68 15.18
CA ALA A 12 -4.59 1.15 16.55
C ALA A 12 -5.86 0.88 17.37
N GLY A 13 -5.73 0.09 18.44
CA GLY A 13 -6.84 -0.28 19.32
C GLY A 13 -7.59 -1.55 18.91
N GLN A 14 -7.30 -2.12 17.74
CA GLN A 14 -7.88 -3.38 17.31
C GLN A 14 -6.99 -4.55 17.73
N ARG A 15 -7.58 -5.55 18.39
CA ARG A 15 -6.91 -6.83 18.69
C ARG A 15 -7.39 -7.88 17.72
N TYR A 16 -6.55 -8.20 16.75
CA TYR A 16 -6.82 -9.30 15.84
C TYR A 16 -6.56 -10.64 16.55
N PHE A 17 -7.54 -11.53 16.50
CA PHE A 17 -7.42 -12.88 17.05
C PHE A 17 -6.64 -13.82 16.13
N GLN A 18 -6.50 -13.46 14.85
CA GLN A 18 -5.70 -14.17 13.86
C GLN A 18 -4.66 -13.20 13.27
N ALA A 19 -3.44 -13.68 13.07
CA ALA A 19 -2.31 -12.85 12.63
C ALA A 19 -2.45 -12.27 11.21
N TYR A 20 -3.34 -12.82 10.38
CA TYR A 20 -3.49 -12.43 8.97
C TYR A 20 -4.67 -11.49 8.70
N SER A 21 -5.63 -11.40 9.63
CA SER A 21 -6.85 -10.60 9.45
C SER A 21 -6.62 -9.12 9.06
N PRO A 22 -5.66 -8.36 9.64
CA PRO A 22 -5.46 -6.97 9.21
C PRO A 22 -4.96 -6.83 7.78
N GLY A 23 -4.20 -7.80 7.29
CA GLY A 23 -3.77 -7.82 5.89
C GLY A 23 -4.94 -8.12 4.97
N ASP A 24 -5.74 -9.13 5.33
CA ASP A 24 -6.91 -9.55 4.55
C ASP A 24 -7.94 -8.41 4.45
N ASP A 25 -8.25 -7.73 5.55
CA ASP A 25 -9.19 -6.59 5.57
C ASP A 25 -8.70 -5.44 4.66
N PHE A 26 -7.39 -5.16 4.67
CA PHE A 26 -6.80 -4.16 3.78
C PHE A 26 -6.86 -4.60 2.30
N TYR A 27 -6.57 -5.87 2.00
CA TYR A 27 -6.66 -6.39 0.64
C TYR A 27 -8.09 -6.36 0.10
N GLU A 28 -9.08 -6.69 0.93
CA GLU A 28 -10.51 -6.58 0.58
C GLU A 28 -10.87 -5.12 0.26
N ALA A 29 -10.51 -4.17 1.13
CA ALA A 29 -10.76 -2.75 0.90
C ALA A 29 -10.08 -2.22 -0.39
N LEU A 30 -8.88 -2.72 -0.69
CA LEU A 30 -8.18 -2.38 -1.94
C LEU A 30 -8.94 -2.92 -3.15
N ILE A 31 -9.33 -4.19 -3.14
CA ILE A 31 -10.13 -4.80 -4.22
C ILE A 31 -11.42 -4.02 -4.44
N ASP A 32 -12.13 -3.69 -3.37
CA ASP A 32 -13.39 -2.94 -3.45
C ASP A 32 -13.20 -1.53 -4.00
N THR A 33 -12.06 -0.88 -3.74
CA THR A 33 -11.73 0.42 -4.33
C THR A 33 -11.61 0.36 -5.86
N HIS A 34 -11.23 -0.80 -6.41
CA HIS A 34 -11.10 -1.03 -7.84
C HIS A 34 -12.34 -1.64 -8.49
N ARG A 35 -13.37 -1.98 -7.71
CA ARG A 35 -14.60 -2.59 -8.21
C ARG A 35 -15.31 -1.66 -9.20
N ASP A 36 -15.83 -2.26 -10.27
CA ASP A 36 -16.57 -1.57 -11.35
C ASP A 36 -15.78 -0.50 -12.13
N LEU A 37 -14.44 -0.48 -12.01
CA LEU A 37 -13.57 0.40 -12.78
C LEU A 37 -13.00 -0.30 -14.02
N SER A 38 -12.80 0.46 -15.10
CA SER A 38 -11.98 0.01 -16.22
C SER A 38 -10.50 -0.07 -15.83
N ASP A 39 -9.69 -0.77 -16.63
CA ASP A 39 -8.24 -0.86 -16.42
C ASP A 39 -7.57 0.52 -16.35
N GLU A 40 -8.00 1.46 -17.21
CA GLU A 40 -7.50 2.84 -17.24
C GLU A 40 -7.86 3.61 -15.96
N GLN A 41 -9.10 3.45 -15.48
CA GLN A 41 -9.55 4.07 -14.23
C GLN A 41 -8.83 3.46 -13.03
N SER A 42 -8.65 2.15 -13.02
CA SER A 42 -7.91 1.41 -12.01
C SER A 42 -6.44 1.88 -11.94
N ALA A 43 -5.79 2.08 -13.09
CA ALA A 43 -4.45 2.64 -13.15
C ALA A 43 -4.39 4.08 -12.61
N MET A 44 -5.41 4.91 -12.89
CA MET A 44 -5.52 6.26 -12.34
C MET A 44 -5.68 6.26 -10.81
N VAL A 45 -6.49 5.33 -10.26
CA VAL A 45 -6.62 5.14 -8.81
C VAL A 45 -5.27 4.77 -8.19
N ASN A 46 -4.55 3.82 -8.78
CA ASN A 46 -3.22 3.42 -8.30
C ASN A 46 -2.23 4.59 -8.31
N ALA A 47 -2.17 5.36 -9.39
CA ALA A 47 -1.28 6.53 -9.46
C ALA A 47 -1.62 7.57 -8.37
N ARG A 48 -2.91 7.83 -8.13
CA ARG A 48 -3.35 8.75 -7.06
C ARG A 48 -3.02 8.20 -5.68
N LEU A 49 -3.25 6.91 -5.44
CA LEU A 49 -2.95 6.26 -4.16
C LEU A 49 -1.44 6.32 -3.86
N ILE A 50 -0.59 6.03 -4.84
CA ILE A 50 0.87 6.14 -4.70
C ILE A 50 1.28 7.56 -4.27
N LEU A 51 0.72 8.61 -4.89
CA LEU A 51 1.03 10.00 -4.53
C LEU A 51 0.55 10.35 -3.12
N LEU A 52 -0.65 9.91 -2.74
CA LEU A 52 -1.19 10.15 -1.40
C LEU A 52 -0.33 9.48 -0.31
N LEU A 53 0.05 8.21 -0.52
CA LEU A 53 0.92 7.48 0.39
C LEU A 53 2.33 8.09 0.43
N SER A 54 2.84 8.55 -0.71
CA SER A 54 4.14 9.24 -0.77
C SER A 54 4.15 10.52 0.06
N ASN A 55 3.06 11.30 -0.01
CA ASN A 55 2.89 12.49 0.81
C ASN A 55 2.77 12.17 2.30
N HIS A 56 2.10 11.07 2.64
CA HIS A 56 1.98 10.62 4.04
C HIS A 56 3.33 10.16 4.61
N ILE A 57 4.15 9.45 3.81
CA ILE A 57 5.49 9.01 4.20
C ILE A 57 6.44 10.20 4.36
N GLY A 58 6.43 11.16 3.41
CA GLY A 58 7.16 12.43 3.48
C GLY A 58 8.70 12.35 3.38
N ASP A 59 9.31 11.19 3.59
CA ASP A 59 10.75 10.98 3.49
C ASP A 59 11.17 10.58 2.07
N ILE A 60 11.82 11.51 1.36
CA ILE A 60 12.32 11.30 -0.01
C ILE A 60 13.32 10.15 -0.11
N GLY A 61 14.11 9.88 0.94
CA GLY A 61 15.06 8.76 0.97
C GLY A 61 14.33 7.42 0.90
N ILE A 62 13.28 7.25 1.71
CA ILE A 62 12.42 6.06 1.73
C ILE A 62 11.72 5.88 0.37
N LEU A 63 11.21 6.97 -0.22
CA LEU A 63 10.55 6.91 -1.53
C LEU A 63 11.50 6.50 -2.65
N ARG A 64 12.75 6.99 -2.64
CA ARG A 64 13.78 6.59 -3.61
C ARG A 64 14.17 5.12 -3.47
N GLU A 65 14.34 4.65 -2.23
CA GLU A 65 14.60 3.23 -1.94
C GLU A 65 13.45 2.35 -2.46
N ALA A 66 12.20 2.73 -2.21
CA ALA A 66 11.01 2.03 -2.70
C ALA A 66 10.95 1.96 -4.23
N MET A 67 11.23 3.07 -4.93
CA MET A 67 11.26 3.09 -6.39
C MET A 67 12.36 2.18 -6.98
N GLN A 68 13.54 2.14 -6.36
CA GLN A 68 14.63 1.27 -6.79
C GLN A 68 14.24 -0.21 -6.64
N ILE A 69 13.75 -0.60 -5.45
CA ILE A 69 13.32 -1.98 -5.18
C ILE A 69 12.19 -2.40 -6.14
N ALA A 70 11.20 -1.54 -6.35
CA ALA A 70 10.10 -1.83 -7.27
C ALA A 70 10.57 -2.00 -8.72
N ARG A 71 11.58 -1.23 -9.16
CA ARG A 71 12.15 -1.36 -10.50
C ARG A 71 12.95 -2.64 -10.68
N ASP A 72 13.67 -3.08 -9.65
CA ASP A 72 14.50 -4.28 -9.68
C ASP A 72 13.68 -5.58 -9.66
N GLY A 73 12.41 -5.51 -9.24
CA GLY A 73 11.48 -6.65 -9.19
C GLY A 73 10.69 -6.93 -10.48
N VAL A 74 10.93 -6.19 -11.56
CA VAL A 74 10.28 -6.35 -12.88
C VAL A 74 11.26 -6.92 -13.89
#